data_AF-A0A920RBK1-F1
#
_entry.id   AF-A0A920RBK1-F1
#
_cell.length_a   1.000
_cell.length_b   1.000
_cell.length_c   1.000
_cell.angle_alpha   90.00
_cell.angle_beta   90.00
_cell.angle_gamma   90.00
#
_symmetry.space_group_name_H-M   'P 1'
#
loop_
_entity.id
_entity.type
_entity.pdbx_description
1 polymer ?
#
loop_
_entity_poly.entity_id
_entity_poly.type
_entity_poly.pdbx_seq_one_letter_code
_entity_poly.pdbx_strand_id
1 'polypeptide(L)' 'MRAFSAENPLFELVEHPGVGQYLMPGSTADFSAAPRVSMKAATRMGQHTDEVLSHILGLSDAEIGRLHDSQIVAAA' A
#
# COMPACT_ATOMS: atom_id res chain seq x y z
N MET A 1 8.98 -26.33 14.14
CA MET A 1 8.33 -25.02 14.40
C MET A 1 8.38 -24.22 13.11
N ARG A 2 7.30 -24.23 12.31
CA ARG A 2 7.22 -23.61 10.97
C ARG A 2 6.07 -22.58 10.87
N ALA A 3 5.53 -22.13 12.00
CA ALA A 3 4.36 -21.27 12.01
C ALA A 3 4.62 -19.89 11.38
N PHE A 4 5.83 -19.34 11.57
CA PHE A 4 6.27 -18.04 11.02
C PHE A 4 7.34 -18.26 9.93
N SER A 5 6.95 -18.80 8.78
CA SER A 5 7.83 -18.91 7.61
C SER A 5 7.04 -18.76 6.31
N ALA A 6 7.74 -18.48 5.21
CA ALA A 6 7.15 -18.42 3.87
C ALA A 6 6.67 -19.80 3.34
N GLU A 7 6.94 -20.90 4.05
CA GLU A 7 6.33 -22.20 3.74
C GLU A 7 4.88 -22.29 4.23
N ASN A 8 4.50 -21.45 5.20
CA ASN A 8 3.12 -21.30 5.64
C ASN A 8 2.42 -20.31 4.70
N PRO A 9 1.33 -20.69 3.99
CA PRO A 9 0.63 -19.82 3.03
C PRO A 9 -0.03 -18.59 3.67
N LEU A 10 -0.05 -18.48 5.00
CA LEU A 10 -0.43 -17.26 5.71
C LEU A 10 0.63 -16.15 5.59
N PHE A 11 1.88 -16.47 5.25
CA PHE A 11 3.00 -15.53 5.26
C PHE A 11 3.71 -15.43 3.91
N GLU A 12 4.12 -14.22 3.55
CA GLU A 12 4.94 -13.92 2.38
C GLU A 12 6.09 -13.00 2.81
N LEU A 13 7.26 -13.17 2.19
CA LEU A 13 8.34 -12.19 2.30
C LEU A 13 8.01 -11.02 1.36
N VAL A 14 7.79 -9.85 1.93
CA VAL A 14 7.42 -8.64 1.17
C VAL A 14 8.54 -7.62 1.31
N GLU A 15 8.98 -7.06 0.19
CA GLU A 15 9.91 -5.92 0.18
C GLU A 15 9.14 -4.63 0.43
N HIS A 16 9.47 -3.91 1.50
CA HIS A 16 8.87 -2.63 1.84
C HIS A 16 9.84 -1.48 1.54
N PRO A 17 9.51 -0.57 0.60
CA PRO A 17 10.35 0.58 0.30
C PRO A 17 10.71 1.38 1.56
N GLY A 18 12.01 1.55 1.81
CA GLY A 18 12.54 2.27 2.98
C GLY A 18 12.65 1.45 4.27
N VAL A 19 12.19 0.20 4.30
CA VAL A 19 12.28 -0.70 5.47
C VAL A 19 13.09 -1.96 5.15
N GLY A 20 12.94 -2.50 3.93
CA GLY A 20 13.54 -3.76 3.50
C GLY A 20 12.55 -4.93 3.50
N GLN A 21 13.07 -6.14 3.31
CA GLN A 21 12.27 -7.35 3.23
C GLN A 21 11.94 -7.91 4.62
N TYR A 22 10.68 -8.24 4.88
CA TYR A 22 10.30 -9.01 6.06
C TYR A 22 9.09 -9.90 5.84
N LEU A 23 8.89 -10.83 6.77
CA LEU A 23 7.79 -11.79 6.74
C LEU A 23 6.49 -11.10 7.18
N MET A 24 5.59 -10.87 6.24
CA MET A 24 4.31 -10.21 6.48
C MET A 24 3.21 -11.28 6.65
N PRO A 25 2.28 -11.12 7.60
CA PRO A 25 1.08 -11.96 7.66
C PRO A 25 0.00 -11.44 6.72
N GLY A 26 -0.68 -12.37 6.05
CA GLY A 26 -1.90 -12.11 5.29
C GLY A 26 -3.15 -12.23 6.18
N SER A 27 -4.32 -12.26 5.53
CA SER A 27 -5.59 -12.52 6.22
C SER A 27 -5.61 -13.91 6.85
N THR A 28 -6.05 -14.01 8.11
CA THR A 28 -6.27 -15.30 8.78
C THR A 28 -7.53 -16.00 8.28
N ALA A 29 -8.49 -15.25 7.73
CA ALA A 29 -9.69 -15.82 7.13
C ALA A 29 -9.33 -16.55 5.83
N ASP A 30 -9.86 -17.77 5.69
CA ASP A 30 -9.71 -18.62 4.51
C ASP A 30 -11.08 -18.90 3.91
N PHE A 31 -11.28 -18.49 2.67
CA PHE A 31 -12.56 -18.60 1.98
C PHE A 31 -12.44 -19.63 0.86
N SER A 32 -13.16 -20.75 0.96
CA SER A 32 -13.09 -21.82 -0.05
C SER A 32 -13.49 -21.38 -1.47
N ALA A 33 -14.29 -20.32 -1.58
CA ALA A 33 -14.78 -19.78 -2.84
C ALA A 33 -13.95 -18.59 -3.37
N ALA A 34 -12.90 -18.14 -2.66
CA ALA A 34 -12.08 -17.00 -3.07
C ALA A 34 -10.59 -17.28 -2.81
N PRO A 35 -9.71 -17.11 -3.81
CA PRO A 35 -8.28 -17.30 -3.59
C PRO A 35 -7.75 -16.26 -2.61
N ARG A 36 -6.69 -16.63 -1.86
CA ARG A 36 -5.95 -15.69 -1.03
C ARG A 36 -5.37 -14.57 -1.90
N VAL A 37 -5.43 -13.35 -1.38
CA VAL A 37 -4.84 -12.17 -2.03
C VAL A 37 -3.38 -12.06 -1.60
N SER A 38 -2.49 -11.89 -2.58
CA SER A 38 -1.07 -11.67 -2.31
C SER A 38 -0.84 -10.43 -1.46
N MET A 39 0.13 -10.53 -0.56
CA MET A 39 0.48 -9.43 0.31
C MET A 39 1.21 -8.34 -0.47
N LYS A 40 0.92 -7.08 -0.12
CA LYS A 40 1.53 -5.92 -0.74
C LYS A 40 2.13 -5.03 0.32
N ALA A 41 3.22 -4.38 -0.03
CA ALA A 41 3.85 -3.41 0.84
C ALA A 41 2.87 -2.29 1.20
N ALA A 42 3.03 -1.75 2.40
CA ALA A 42 2.32 -0.55 2.82
C ALA A 42 2.69 0.62 1.88
N THR A 43 1.73 1.49 1.61
CA THR A 43 1.95 2.69 0.80
C THR A 43 2.90 3.65 1.49
N ARG A 44 3.77 4.30 0.72
CA ARG A 44 4.59 5.41 1.22
C ARG A 44 3.71 6.61 1.56
N MET A 45 4.20 7.48 2.44
CA MET A 45 3.51 8.73 2.75
C MET A 45 3.39 9.56 1.47
N GLY A 46 2.16 9.94 1.11
CA GLY A 46 1.87 10.73 -0.08
C GLY A 46 1.82 9.95 -1.41
N GLN A 47 1.95 8.61 -1.39
CA GLN A 47 2.08 7.80 -2.63
C GLN A 47 0.89 7.94 -3.59
N HIS A 48 -0.30 8.21 -3.06
CA HIS A 48 -1.53 8.33 -3.83
C HIS A 48 -2.20 9.69 -3.70
N THR A 49 -1.52 10.72 -3.15
CA THR A 49 -2.11 12.05 -2.93
C THR A 49 -2.68 12.60 -4.24
N ASP A 50 -1.85 12.69 -5.28
CA ASP A 50 -2.26 13.31 -6.54
C ASP A 50 -3.31 12.47 -7.29
N GLU A 51 -3.21 11.13 -7.22
CA GLU A 51 -4.22 10.22 -7.79
C GLU A 51 -5.60 10.45 -7.16
N VAL A 52 -5.67 10.57 -5.83
CA VAL A 52 -6.94 10.81 -5.14
C VAL A 52 -7.48 12.21 -5.45
N LEU A 53 -6.63 13.24 -5.40
CA LEU A 53 -7.04 14.61 -5.68
C LEU A 53 -7.54 14.78 -7.12
N SER A 54 -6.89 14.15 -8.09
CA SER A 54 -7.28 14.23 -9.50
C SER A 54 -8.45 13.31 -9.84
N HIS A 55 -8.32 12.00 -9.62
CA HIS A 55 -9.28 11.02 -10.15
C HIS A 55 -10.52 10.84 -9.28
N ILE A 56 -10.40 11.03 -7.97
CA ILE A 56 -11.53 10.86 -7.03
C ILE A 56 -12.20 12.19 -6.74
N LEU A 57 -11.42 13.24 -6.47
CA LEU A 57 -11.96 14.57 -6.16
C LEU A 57 -12.13 15.48 -7.39
N GLY A 58 -11.58 15.10 -8.54
CA GLY A 58 -11.78 15.83 -9.79
C GLY A 58 -11.03 17.17 -9.86
N LEU A 59 -10.01 17.38 -9.02
CA LEU A 59 -9.24 18.61 -9.06
C LEU A 59 -8.37 18.67 -10.32
N SER A 60 -8.27 19.85 -10.89
CA SER A 60 -7.34 20.14 -11.98
C SER A 60 -5.89 20.15 -11.49
N ASP A 61 -4.94 19.92 -12.41
CA ASP A 61 -3.50 20.03 -12.11
C ASP A 61 -3.13 21.40 -11.50
N ALA A 62 -3.81 22.47 -11.92
CA ALA A 62 -3.60 23.81 -11.39
C ALA A 62 -4.09 23.96 -9.94
N GLU A 63 -5.17 23.28 -9.56
CA GLU A 63 -5.66 23.25 -8.17
C GLU A 63 -4.73 22.42 -7.28
N ILE A 64 -4.30 21.26 -7.76
CA ILE A 64 -3.37 20.37 -7.05
C ILE A 64 -2.03 21.08 -6.86
N GLY A 65 -1.51 21.75 -7.90
CA GLY A 65 -0.29 22.57 -7.82
C GLY A 65 -0.36 23.62 -6.71
N ARG A 66 -1.48 24.35 -6.57
CA ARG A 66 -1.65 25.33 -5.48
C ARG A 66 -1.62 24.68 -4.09
N LEU A 67 -2.13 23.46 -3.94
CA LEU A 67 -2.09 22.73 -2.66
C LEU A 67 -0.66 22.31 -2.30
N HIS A 68 0.14 21.90 -3.30
CA HIS A 68 1.58 21.63 -3.11
C HIS A 68 2.35 22.92 -2.82
N ASP A 69 2.15 24.00 -3.59
CA ASP A 69 2.84 25.28 -3.39
C ASP A 69 2.57 25.88 -2.00
N SER A 70 1.35 25.69 -1.49
CA SER A 70 0.94 26.10 -0.15
C SER A 70 1.35 25.11 0.96
N GLN A 71 2.00 24.01 0.61
CA GLN A 71 2.47 22.96 1.52
C GLN A 71 1.35 22.31 2.36
N ILE A 72 0.12 22.33 1.83
CA ILE A 72 -1.04 21.68 2.46
C ILE A 72 -1.01 20.17 2.21
N VAL A 73 -0.51 19.75 1.04
CA VAL A 73 -0.37 18.35 0.65
C VAL A 73 1.07 18.04 0.23
N ALA A 74 1.42 16.75 0.24
CA ALA A 74 2.70 16.23 -0.25
C ALA A 74 2.48 14.97 -1.09
N ALA A 75 3.38 14.74 -2.04
CA ALA A 75 3.46 13.52 -2.84
C ALA A 75 4.79 12.78 -2.55
N ALA A 76 4.81 11.46 -2.81
CA ALA A 76 5.93 10.57 -2.47
C ALA A 76 7.06 10.52 -3.50
#